data_AF-A0A5P8W2B0-F1
#
_entry.id   AF-A0A5P8W2B0-F1
#
_cell.length_a   1.000
_cell.length_b   1.000
_cell.length_c   1.000
_cell.angle_alpha   90.00
_cell.angle_beta   90.00
_cell.angle_gamma   90.00
#
_symmetry.space_group_name_H-M   'P 1'
#
loop_
_entity.id
_entity.type
_entity.pdbx_description
1 polymer ?
#
loop_
_entity_poly.entity_id
_entity_poly.type
_entity_poly.pdbx_seq_one_letter_code
_entity_poly.pdbx_strand_id
1 'polypeptide(L)' 'MVTLITFIIGVFLWLIYGIYLQALPIILANSVTLFFNLIILWLKIKYR' A
#
# COMPACT_ATOMS: atom_id res chain seq x y z
N MET A 1 0.40 -0.38 -15.24
CA MET A 1 -0.53 0.38 -14.37
C MET A 1 -1.34 -0.60 -13.53
N VAL A 2 -1.96 -1.59 -14.17
CA VAL A 2 -2.67 -2.72 -13.52
C VAL A 2 -1.85 -3.40 -12.41
N THR A 3 -0.56 -3.70 -12.64
CA THR A 3 0.31 -4.34 -11.62
C THR A 3 0.53 -3.51 -10.35
N LEU A 4 0.67 -2.18 -10.48
CA LEU A 4 0.86 -1.29 -9.34
C LEU A 4 -0.44 -1.14 -8.54
N ILE A 5 -1.57 -1.02 -9.25
CA ILE A 5 -2.90 -0.88 -8.63
C ILE A 5 -3.28 -2.16 -7.87
N THR A 6 -3.06 -3.33 -8.48
CA THR A 6 -3.32 -4.63 -7.81
C THR A 6 -2.43 -4.82 -6.58
N PHE A 7 -1.17 -4.42 -6.63
CA PHE A 7 -0.29 -4.44 -5.46
C PHE A 7 -0.78 -3.50 -4.35
N ILE A 8 -1.16 -2.25 -4.67
CA ILE A 8 -1.71 -1.28 -3.71
C ILE A 8 -2.97 -1.83 -3.03
N ILE A 9 -3.87 -2.46 -3.78
CA ILE A 9 -5.08 -3.10 -3.23
C ILE A 9 -4.69 -4.22 -2.26
N GLY A 10 -3.72 -5.07 -2.62
CA GLY A 10 -3.23 -6.13 -1.75
C GLY A 10 -2.64 -5.61 -0.44
N VAL A 11 -1.78 -4.59 -0.51
CA VAL A 11 -1.17 -3.95 0.68
C VAL A 11 -2.23 -3.28 1.55
N PHE A 12 -3.24 -2.66 0.95
CA PHE A 12 -4.37 -2.06 1.68
C PHE A 12 -5.18 -3.12 2.44
N LEU A 13 -5.46 -4.26 1.82
CA LEU A 13 -6.12 -5.40 2.49
C LEU A 13 -5.25 -5.97 3.63
N TRP A 14 -3.94 -6.08 3.43
CA TRP A 14 -3.00 -6.49 4.48
C TRP A 14 -2.95 -5.51 5.66
N LEU A 15 -3.09 -4.21 5.39
CA LEU A 15 -3.18 -3.19 6.44
C LEU A 15 -4.45 -3.38 7.28
N ILE A 16 -5.61 -3.60 6.65
CA ILE A 16 -6.87 -3.92 7.34
C ILE A 16 -6.70 -5.19 8.18
N TYR A 17 -6.08 -6.23 7.62
CA TYR A 17 -5.79 -7.47 8.33
C TYR A 17 -4.88 -7.26 9.54
N GLY A 18 -3.82 -6.45 9.40
CA GLY A 18 -2.92 -6.10 10.51
C GLY A 18 -3.63 -5.34 11.64
N ILE A 19 -4.56 -4.45 11.30
CA ILE A 19 -5.42 -3.73 12.27
C ILE A 19 -6.33 -4.72 13.00
N TYR A 20 -6.97 -5.65 12.28
CA TYR A 20 -7.82 -6.69 12.87
C TYR A 20 -7.05 -7.57 13.87
N LEU A 21 -5.80 -7.91 13.56
CA LEU A 21 -4.92 -8.67 14.44
C LEU A 21 -4.25 -7.85 15.56
N GLN A 22 -4.44 -6.53 15.61
CA GLN A 22 -3.69 -5.62 16.49
C GLN A 22 -2.16 -5.77 16.35
N ALA A 23 -1.69 -6.19 15.18
CA ALA A 23 -0.29 -6.51 14.92
C ALA A 23 0.47 -5.26 14.46
N LEU A 24 0.99 -4.50 15.43
CA LEU A 24 1.74 -3.26 15.17
C LEU A 24 2.83 -3.40 14.07
N PRO A 25 3.64 -4.47 14.01
CA PRO A 25 4.65 -4.62 12.95
C PRO A 25 4.03 -4.67 11.54
N ILE A 26 2.90 -5.37 11.38
CA ILE A 26 2.19 -5.49 10.10
C ILE A 26 1.60 -4.13 9.70
N ILE A 27 1.02 -3.42 10.65
CA ILE A 27 0.41 -2.10 10.43
C ILE A 27 1.48 -1.10 9.97
N LEU A 28 2.60 -1.03 10.67
CA LEU A 28 3.70 -0.11 10.35
C LEU A 28 4.32 -0.42 8.98
N ALA A 29 4.65 -1.68 8.72
CA ALA A 29 5.25 -2.09 7.45
C ALA A 29 4.33 -1.80 6.25
N ASN A 30 3.05 -2.18 6.34
CA ASN A 30 2.11 -1.98 5.23
C ASN A 30 1.72 -0.51 5.05
N SER A 31 1.65 0.29 6.12
CA SER A 31 1.40 1.74 6.02
C SER A 31 2.50 2.46 5.25
N VAL A 32 3.77 2.20 5.61
CA VAL A 32 4.93 2.79 4.90
C VAL A 32 4.98 2.32 3.44
N THR A 33 4.72 1.03 3.21
CA THR A 33 4.67 0.46 1.86
C THR A 33 3.57 1.10 1.02
N LEU A 34 2.38 1.31 1.59
CA LEU A 34 1.25 1.94 0.92
C LEU A 34 1.56 3.40 0.57
N PHE A 35 2.16 4.15 1.51
CA PHE A 35 2.57 5.54 1.29
C PHE A 35 3.51 5.69 0.08
N PHE A 36 4.57 4.90 0.01
CA PHE A 36 5.50 4.95 -1.13
C PHE A 36 4.85 4.51 -2.45
N ASN A 37 3.98 3.50 -2.42
CA ASN A 37 3.31 3.05 -3.64
C ASN A 37 2.31 4.09 -4.16
N LEU A 38 1.64 4.83 -3.29
CA LEU A 38 0.80 5.97 -3.68
C LEU A 38 1.63 7.10 -4.30
N ILE A 39 2.81 7.40 -3.75
CA ILE A 39 3.74 8.36 -4.38
C ILE A 39 4.16 7.89 -5.76
N ILE A 40 4.57 6.62 -5.91
CA ILE A 40 4.96 6.05 -7.20
C ILE A 40 3.78 6.09 -8.19
N LEU A 41 2.57 5.75 -7.75
CA LEU A 41 1.37 5.83 -8.58
C LEU A 41 1.12 7.26 -9.04
N TRP A 42 1.20 8.23 -8.13
CA TRP A 42 1.03 9.65 -8.44
C TRP A 42 2.07 10.15 -9.44
N LEU A 43 3.36 9.87 -9.19
CA LEU A 43 4.44 10.22 -10.11
C LEU A 43 4.23 9.55 -11.48
N LYS A 44 3.78 8.30 -11.50
CA LYS A 44 3.52 7.56 -12.73
C LYS A 44 2.25 8.03 -13.46
N ILE A 45 1.35 8.75 -12.81
CA ILE A 45 0.20 9.42 -13.46
C ILE A 45 0.61 10.82 -13.95
N LYS A 46 1.45 11.53 -13.18
CA LYS A 46 1.89 12.90 -13.48
C LYS A 46 2.98 12.97 -14.57
N TYR A 47 3.91 12.01 -14.57
CA TYR A 47 5.08 11.95 -15.45
C TYR A 47 4.98 10.81 -16.47
N ARG A 48 3.78 10.24 -16.65
CA ARG A 48 3.42 9.51 -17.87
C ARG A 48 2.51 10.36 -18.71
#